data_AF-A0A9X2CBN2-F1
#
_entry.id   AF-A0A9X2CBN2-F1
#
_cell.length_a   1.000
_cell.length_b   1.000
_cell.length_c   1.000
_cell.angle_alpha   90.00
_cell.angle_beta   90.00
_cell.angle_gamma   90.00
#
_symmetry.space_group_name_H-M   'P 1'
#
loop_
_entity.id
_entity.type
_entity.pdbx_description
1 polymer ?
#
loop_
_entity_poly.entity_id
_entity_poly.type
_entity_poly.pdbx_seq_one_letter_code
_entity_poly.pdbx_strand_id
1 'polypeptide(L)' 'MSESKSMFSCDLCSANFQMGPHLYEGKIIPTYGVQVCNTCYQVNWDGWAPHFESKIIEIAKSKDLPIPNRNDDGWLPRD' A
#
# COMPACT_ATOMS: atom_id res chain seq x y z
N MET A 1 11.86 -20.72 21.41
CA MET A 1 10.72 -19.77 21.43
C MET A 1 10.38 -19.48 19.98
N SER A 2 9.27 -20.00 19.48
CA SER A 2 8.84 -19.78 18.09
C SER A 2 8.28 -18.37 18.00
N GLU A 3 9.08 -17.43 17.50
CA GLU A 3 8.62 -16.08 17.16
C GLU A 3 7.51 -16.22 16.11
N SER A 4 6.28 -15.92 16.50
CA SER A 4 5.15 -15.82 15.59
C SER A 4 5.40 -14.64 14.66
N LYS A 5 6.02 -14.91 13.51
CA LYS A 5 6.21 -13.92 12.44
C LYS A 5 4.84 -13.38 12.03
N SER A 6 4.61 -12.10 12.29
CA SER A 6 3.38 -11.42 11.85
C SER A 6 3.48 -11.21 10.34
N MET A 7 2.92 -12.15 9.60
CA MET A 7 2.84 -12.10 8.14
C MET A 7 1.61 -11.28 7.74
N PHE A 8 1.81 -10.30 6.87
CA PHE A 8 0.79 -9.47 6.27
C PHE A 8 0.75 -9.75 4.76
N SER A 9 -0.40 -9.53 4.14
CA SER A 9 -0.56 -9.68 2.69
C SER A 9 -0.67 -8.32 2.03
N CYS A 10 0.07 -8.11 0.95
CA CYS A 10 0.05 -6.88 0.17
C CYS A 10 -1.27 -6.75 -0.56
N ASP A 11 -1.97 -5.64 -0.35
CA ASP A 11 -3.25 -5.37 -1.00
C ASP A 11 -3.11 -5.20 -2.52
N LEU A 12 -1.90 -4.98 -3.05
CA LEU A 12 -1.67 -4.80 -4.49
C LEU A 12 -1.28 -6.09 -5.20
N CYS A 13 -0.13 -6.67 -4.83
CA CYS A 13 0.43 -7.86 -5.48
C CYS A 13 0.09 -9.18 -4.78
N SER A 14 -0.64 -9.13 -3.66
CA SER A 14 -0.96 -10.31 -2.84
C SER A 14 0.24 -11.06 -2.26
N ALA A 15 1.46 -10.50 -2.36
CA ALA A 15 2.64 -11.07 -1.74
C ALA A 15 2.59 -10.94 -0.22
N ASN A 16 3.09 -11.95 0.48
CA ASN A 16 3.21 -11.89 1.93
C ASN A 16 4.51 -11.19 2.34
N PHE A 17 4.43 -10.32 3.33
CA PHE A 17 5.56 -9.56 3.88
C PHE A 17 5.44 -9.50 5.41
N GLN A 18 6.56 -9.27 6.11
CA GLN A 18 6.54 -9.13 7.56
C GLN A 18 6.56 -7.66 7.99
N MET A 19 5.75 -7.36 8.99
CA MET A 19 5.80 -6.09 9.71
C MET A 19 5.83 -6.37 11.21
N GLY A 20 6.79 -5.79 11.91
CA GLY A 20 6.92 -5.95 13.35
C GLY A 20 8.11 -5.18 13.94
N PRO A 21 8.32 -5.29 15.27
CA PRO A 21 9.50 -4.72 15.90
C PRO A 21 10.76 -5.25 15.21
N HIS A 22 11.58 -4.32 14.69
CA HIS A 22 12.83 -4.59 13.96
C HIS A 22 12.69 -5.13 12.52
N LEU A 23 11.48 -5.24 11.96
CA LEU A 23 11.29 -5.69 10.56
C LEU A 23 10.13 -4.95 9.87
N TYR A 24 10.46 -4.22 8.81
CA TYR A 24 9.51 -3.41 8.04
C TYR A 24 9.63 -3.75 6.55
N GLU A 25 9.09 -4.89 6.14
CA GLU A 25 9.06 -5.33 4.74
C GLU A 25 7.86 -4.78 3.96
N GLY A 26 7.13 -3.84 4.54
CA GLY A 26 6.00 -3.18 3.93
C GLY A 26 5.65 -1.87 4.63
N LYS A 27 4.63 -1.21 4.08
CA LYS A 27 4.14 0.06 4.55
C LYS A 27 2.62 0.08 4.55
N ILE A 28 2.06 0.71 5.57
CA ILE A 28 0.64 1.05 5.63
C ILE A 28 0.50 2.46 5.07
N ILE A 29 -0.43 2.65 4.13
CA ILE A 29 -0.78 3.95 3.56
C ILE A 29 -2.14 4.34 4.13
N PRO A 30 -2.20 5.17 5.19
CA PRO A 30 -3.46 5.49 5.87
C PRO A 30 -4.45 6.21 4.97
N THR A 31 -3.96 7.03 4.04
CA THR A 31 -4.75 7.81 3.08
C THR A 31 -5.73 6.95 2.29
N TYR A 32 -5.28 5.76 1.86
CA TYR A 32 -6.12 4.81 1.13
C TYR A 32 -6.55 3.61 1.98
N GLY A 33 -6.05 3.53 3.21
CA GLY A 33 -6.25 2.39 4.09
C GLY A 33 -5.68 1.09 3.55
N VAL A 34 -4.63 1.13 2.71
CA VAL A 34 -4.01 -0.08 2.13
C VAL A 34 -2.72 -0.43 2.87
N GLN A 35 -2.38 -1.71 2.89
CA GLN A 35 -1.07 -2.21 3.29
C GLN A 35 -0.35 -2.82 2.10
N VAL A 36 0.90 -2.42 1.88
CA VAL A 36 1.66 -2.78 0.69
C VAL A 36 3.04 -3.29 1.08
N CYS A 37 3.60 -4.24 0.33
CA CYS A 37 4.99 -4.64 0.53
C CYS A 37 5.95 -3.53 0.07
N ASN A 38 7.18 -3.55 0.56
CA ASN A 38 8.21 -2.56 0.19
C ASN A 38 8.46 -2.53 -1.30
N THR A 39 8.42 -3.68 -1.98
CA THR A 39 8.57 -3.75 -3.43
C THR A 39 7.53 -2.88 -4.12
N CYS A 40 6.24 -3.05 -3.80
CA CYS A 40 5.17 -2.23 -4.38
C CYS A 40 5.31 -0.76 -3.99
N TYR A 41 5.69 -0.46 -2.75
CA TYR A 41 5.86 0.91 -2.27
C TYR A 41 7.05 1.65 -2.91
N GLN A 42 8.11 0.93 -3.27
CA GLN A 42 9.33 1.50 -3.85
C GLN A 42 9.35 1.52 -5.38
N VAL A 43 8.42 0.81 -6.03
CA VAL A 43 8.34 0.74 -7.51
C VAL A 43 8.23 2.12 -8.14
N ASN A 44 7.50 3.04 -7.51
CA ASN A 44 7.32 4.39 -8.02
C ASN A 44 7.17 5.39 -6.87
N TRP A 45 8.02 6.42 -6.89
CA TRP A 45 8.06 7.46 -5.85
C TRP A 45 7.11 8.62 -6.15
N ASP A 46 6.79 8.83 -7.43
CA ASP A 46 5.94 9.94 -7.85
C ASP A 46 4.45 9.63 -7.59
N GLY A 47 4.07 8.35 -7.61
CA GLY A 47 2.71 7.94 -7.29
C GLY A 47 2.38 6.49 -7.63
N TRP A 48 1.11 6.14 -7.48
CA TRP A 48 0.60 4.82 -7.84
C TRP A 48 0.30 4.75 -9.34
N ALA A 49 0.83 3.72 -10.00
CA ALA A 49 0.55 3.49 -11.41
C ALA A 49 -0.93 3.15 -11.66
N PRO A 50 -1.50 3.45 -12.84
CA PRO A 50 -2.94 3.29 -13.12
C PRO A 50 -3.49 1.88 -12.90
N HIS A 51 -2.66 0.85 -13.06
CA HIS A 51 -3.07 -0.54 -12.83
C HIS A 51 -3.24 -0.87 -11.34
N PHE A 52 -2.54 -0.17 -10.44
CA PHE A 52 -2.76 -0.25 -8.99
C PHE A 52 -3.83 0.74 -8.52
N GLU A 53 -3.96 1.90 -9.18
CA GLU A 53 -4.93 2.95 -8.86
C GLU A 53 -6.36 2.39 -8.71
N SER A 54 -6.85 1.62 -9.69
CA SER A 54 -8.21 1.04 -9.61
C SER A 54 -8.46 0.25 -8.33
N LYS A 55 -7.46 -0.56 -7.92
CA LYS A 55 -7.55 -1.39 -6.71
C LYS A 55 -7.46 -0.57 -5.43
N ILE A 56 -6.58 0.43 -5.41
CA ILE A 56 -6.44 1.37 -4.28
C ILE A 56 -7.73 2.18 -4.08
N ILE A 57 -8.32 2.66 -5.17
CA ILE A 57 -9.59 3.39 -5.16
C ILE A 57 -10.72 2.50 -4.65
N GLU A 58 -10.78 1.24 -5.09
CA GLU A 58 -11.79 0.29 -4.63
C GLU A 58 -11.69 0.03 -3.13
N ILE A 59 -10.47 -0.21 -2.62
CA ILE A 59 -10.23 -0.41 -1.19
C ILE A 59 -10.57 0.85 -0.39
N ALA A 60 -10.11 2.02 -0.84
CA ALA A 60 -10.40 3.29 -0.18
C ALA A 60 -11.92 3.54 -0.10
N LYS A 61 -12.66 3.30 -1.20
CA LYS A 61 -14.12 3.41 -1.22
C LYS A 61 -14.79 2.42 -0.28
N SER A 62 -14.34 1.16 -0.24
CA SER A 62 -14.90 0.16 0.68
C SER A 62 -14.69 0.51 2.16
N LYS A 63 -13.73 1.40 2.45
CA LYS A 63 -13.41 1.89 3.80
C LYS A 63 -13.93 3.31 4.05
N ASP A 64 -14.73 3.85 3.13
CA ASP A 64 -15.24 5.23 3.15
C ASP A 64 -14.13 6.29 3.33
N LEU A 65 -12.94 6.04 2.74
CA LEU A 65 -11.80 6.95 2.80
C LEU A 65 -11.80 7.94 1.62
N PRO A 66 -11.41 9.20 1.86
CA PRO A 66 -11.31 10.19 0.80
C PRO A 66 -10.17 9.85 -0.16
N ILE A 67 -10.40 10.04 -1.45
CA ILE A 67 -9.38 9.85 -2.47
C ILE A 67 -8.74 11.21 -2.77
N PRO A 68 -7.43 11.39 -2.52
CA PRO A 68 -6.75 12.64 -2.79
C PRO A 68 -6.78 12.97 -4.28
N ASN A 69 -6.57 14.25 -4.57
CA ASN A 69 -6.37 14.69 -5.95
C ASN A 69 -5.08 14.08 -6.51
N ARG A 70 -5.09 13.84 -7.83
CA ARG A 70 -3.90 13.39 -8.55
C ARG A 70 -2.80 14.45 -8.48
N ASN A 71 -1.55 14.00 -8.49
CA ASN A 71 -0.37 14.85 -8.60
C ASN A 71 -0.28 15.51 -10.00
N ASP A 72 0.76 16.31 -10.22
CA ASP A 72 0.98 17.02 -11.49
C ASP A 72 1.18 16.06 -12.68
N ASP A 73 1.63 14.83 -12.43
CA ASP A 73 1.78 13.76 -13.43
C ASP A 73 0.48 12.98 -13.70
N GLY A 74 -0.62 13.34 -13.02
CA GLY A 74 -1.91 12.69 -13.15
C GLY A 74 -2.02 11.34 -12.43
N TRP A 75 -1.14 11.05 -11.46
CA TRP A 75 -1.15 9.82 -10.66
C TRP A 75 -1.69 10.06 -9.26
N LEU A 76 -2.21 9.00 -8.63
CA LEU A 76 -2.54 9.08 -7.20
C LEU A 76 -1.24 9.24 -6.41
N PRO A 77 -1.17 10.20 -5.46
CA PRO A 77 0.00 10.38 -4.63
C PRO A 77 0.30 9.11 -3.85
N ARG A 78 1.58 8.80 -3.65
CA ARG A 78 1.97 7.55 -2.99
C ARG A 78 1.50 7.48 -1.54
N ASP A 79 1.56 8.60 -0.82
CA ASP A 79 1.19 8.79 0.57
C ASP A 79 0.13 9.89 0.71
#